data_AF-A0A933KCP7-F1
#
_entry.id   AF-A0A933KCP7-F1
#
_cell.length_a   1.000
_cell.length_b   1.000
_cell.length_c   1.000
_cell.angle_alpha   90.00
_cell.angle_beta   90.00
_cell.angle_gamma   90.00
#
_symmetry.space_group_name_H-M   'P 1'
#
loop_
_entity.id
_entity.type
_entity.pdbx_description
1 polymer ?
#
loop_
_entity_poly.entity_id
_entity_poly.type
_entity_poly.pdbx_seq_one_letter_code
_entity_poly.pdbx_strand_id
1 'polypeptide(L)'
;MSSRRCASMRGPGLAALLGLIAFAASAASASGTYRPPPPPPGLGAVQRRDFVLGRALFEGMDVLGRSGKSCADCHGSDASAAFSRDALKRESERLVEKINHCIGDESRIQGPVLEPASEDLLALVSYLVTHYALPETVLQTLRRPAGKPAK
;
A
#
# COMPACT_ATOMS: atom_id res chain seq x y z
N MET A 1 -50.28 54.90 -9.10
CA MET A 1 -49.45 56.10 -8.81
C MET A 1 -48.04 55.76 -9.26
N SER A 2 -47.64 56.22 -10.46
CA SER A 2 -46.72 57.36 -10.65
C SER A 2 -45.37 57.13 -9.93
N SER A 3 -44.29 56.68 -10.57
CA SER A 3 -43.47 57.29 -11.65
C SER A 3 -42.25 58.05 -11.12
N ARG A 4 -41.11 57.84 -11.82
CA ARG A 4 -39.87 58.68 -11.95
C ARG A 4 -38.68 58.27 -11.05
N ARG A 5 -37.41 58.21 -11.47
CA ARG A 5 -36.62 58.52 -12.71
C ARG A 5 -35.22 57.85 -12.52
N CYS A 6 -34.65 57.14 -13.50
CA CYS A 6 -33.71 57.58 -14.56
C CYS A 6 -32.37 58.23 -14.11
N ALA A 7 -31.25 57.54 -14.39
CA ALA A 7 -29.98 58.01 -15.02
C ALA A 7 -28.96 56.84 -14.89
N SER A 8 -28.51 56.11 -15.91
CA SER A 8 -27.84 56.44 -17.17
C SER A 8 -26.59 57.30 -17.01
N MET A 9 -25.41 56.67 -16.99
CA MET A 9 -24.20 57.23 -17.58
C MET A 9 -23.43 56.16 -18.37
N ARG A 10 -23.10 56.56 -19.60
CA ARG A 10 -22.25 55.90 -20.60
C ARG A 10 -20.79 55.94 -20.11
N GLY A 11 -19.99 54.92 -20.38
CA GLY A 11 -19.08 54.98 -21.52
C GLY A 11 -17.72 54.30 -21.22
N PRO A 12 -16.89 54.10 -22.25
CA PRO A 12 -16.13 52.88 -22.49
C PRO A 12 -14.68 52.93 -22.01
N GLY A 13 -14.14 51.78 -21.61
CA GLY A 13 -12.72 51.56 -21.37
C GLY A 13 -12.26 50.27 -22.03
N LEU A 14 -11.86 50.38 -23.30
CA LEU A 14 -11.01 49.40 -23.98
C LEU A 14 -9.66 49.37 -23.25
N ALA A 15 -9.40 48.34 -22.46
CA ALA A 15 -8.08 47.91 -22.05
C ALA A 15 -8.14 46.37 -21.99
N ALA A 16 -7.69 45.69 -23.02
CA ALA A 16 -6.29 45.34 -23.24
C ALA A 16 -6.00 43.93 -22.67
N LEU A 17 -5.80 43.02 -23.63
CA LEU A 17 -4.85 41.92 -23.62
C LEU A 17 -4.96 40.83 -22.53
N LEU A 18 -5.36 39.65 -23.02
CA LEU A 18 -4.52 38.44 -23.04
C LEU A 18 -3.76 38.14 -21.74
N GLY A 19 -4.43 37.42 -20.84
CA GLY A 19 -3.83 36.78 -19.67
C GLY A 19 -4.21 35.31 -19.54
N LEU A 20 -4.27 34.57 -20.67
CA LEU A 20 -4.33 33.10 -20.64
C LEU A 20 -2.93 32.56 -20.34
N ILE A 21 -2.51 32.65 -19.08
CA ILE A 21 -1.42 31.81 -18.60
C ILE A 21 -2.07 30.55 -18.04
N ALA A 22 -2.23 29.57 -18.94
CA ALA A 22 -2.43 28.19 -18.54
C ALA A 22 -1.18 27.76 -17.75
N PHE A 23 -1.25 27.84 -16.43
CA PHE A 23 -0.32 27.12 -15.56
C PHE A 23 -0.71 25.64 -15.61
N ALA A 24 -0.38 24.99 -16.73
CA ALA A 24 -0.18 23.55 -16.75
C ALA A 24 1.08 23.31 -15.92
N ALA A 25 0.92 23.22 -14.60
CA ALA A 25 1.96 22.68 -13.75
C ALA A 25 2.19 21.26 -14.22
N SER A 26 3.27 21.08 -14.98
CA SER A 26 3.85 19.78 -15.25
C SER A 26 4.09 19.10 -13.92
N ALA A 27 3.14 18.27 -13.49
CA ALA A 27 3.47 17.09 -12.71
C ALA A 27 4.26 16.20 -13.66
N ALA A 28 5.53 16.56 -13.89
CA ALA A 28 6.53 15.59 -14.22
C ALA A 28 6.62 14.72 -12.98
N SER A 29 5.72 13.74 -12.91
CA SER A 29 5.94 12.55 -12.13
C SER A 29 7.34 12.12 -12.50
N ALA A 30 8.27 12.29 -11.56
CA ALA A 30 9.50 11.55 -11.57
C ALA A 30 9.10 10.09 -11.35
N SER A 31 8.48 9.48 -12.37
CA SER A 31 8.41 8.06 -12.56
C SER A 31 9.81 7.62 -12.97
N GLY A 32 10.80 7.87 -12.10
CA GLY A 32 11.95 6.99 -12.06
C GLY A 32 11.34 5.61 -11.95
N THR A 33 11.54 4.78 -12.97
CA THR A 33 11.01 3.42 -12.97
C THR A 33 11.65 2.75 -11.78
N TYR A 34 10.96 2.74 -10.64
CA TYR A 34 11.39 2.02 -9.48
C TYR A 34 11.48 0.58 -9.94
N ARG A 35 12.72 0.12 -10.05
CA ARG A 35 13.01 -1.26 -10.39
C ARG A 35 13.23 -1.92 -9.05
N PRO A 36 12.23 -2.64 -8.55
CA PRO A 36 12.35 -3.22 -7.24
C PRO A 36 13.48 -4.26 -7.31
N PRO A 37 14.28 -4.46 -6.24
CA PRO A 37 15.45 -5.32 -6.31
C PRO A 37 15.06 -6.73 -6.77
N PRO A 38 15.94 -7.46 -7.49
CA PRO A 38 15.60 -8.81 -7.90
C PRO A 38 15.30 -9.68 -6.67
N PRO A 39 14.38 -10.65 -6.79
CA PRO A 39 14.11 -11.59 -5.72
C PRO A 39 15.37 -12.40 -5.39
N PRO A 40 15.50 -12.90 -4.15
CA PRO A 40 16.63 -13.73 -3.75
C PRO A 40 16.87 -14.91 -4.71
N PRO A 41 18.14 -15.25 -5.00
CA PRO A 41 18.45 -16.43 -5.79
C PRO A 41 17.98 -17.70 -5.07
N GLY A 42 17.67 -18.77 -5.83
CA GLY A 42 17.26 -20.06 -5.28
C GLY A 42 15.75 -20.25 -5.04
N LEU A 43 14.94 -19.20 -5.15
CA LEU A 43 13.48 -19.33 -5.07
C LEU A 43 12.89 -20.00 -6.33
N GLY A 44 12.01 -20.98 -6.12
CA GLY A 44 11.18 -21.56 -7.18
C GLY A 44 10.22 -20.52 -7.78
N ALA A 45 9.68 -20.79 -8.98
CA ALA A 45 8.87 -19.82 -9.73
C ALA A 45 7.66 -19.28 -8.92
N VAL A 46 6.96 -20.15 -8.19
CA VAL A 46 5.81 -19.78 -7.35
C VAL A 46 6.26 -18.87 -6.19
N GLN A 47 7.26 -19.28 -5.42
CA GLN A 47 7.81 -18.47 -4.32
C GLN A 47 8.32 -17.11 -4.80
N ARG A 48 8.92 -17.07 -5.99
CA ARG A 48 9.40 -15.83 -6.60
C ARG A 48 8.25 -14.87 -6.92
N ARG A 49 7.17 -15.38 -7.51
CA ARG A 49 5.96 -14.60 -7.78
C ARG A 49 5.36 -14.07 -6.48
N ASP A 50 5.15 -14.96 -5.50
CA ASP A 50 4.56 -14.63 -4.21
C ASP A 50 5.43 -13.60 -3.45
N PHE A 51 6.77 -13.70 -3.53
CA PHE A 51 7.70 -12.72 -2.95
C PHE A 51 7.54 -11.32 -3.56
N VAL A 52 7.44 -11.23 -4.90
CA VAL A 52 7.30 -9.94 -5.59
C VAL A 52 5.98 -9.27 -5.25
N LEU A 53 4.88 -10.03 -5.24
CA LEU A 53 3.57 -9.54 -4.85
C LEU A 53 3.54 -9.11 -3.38
N GLY A 54 4.09 -9.93 -2.49
CA GLY A 54 4.14 -9.61 -1.06
C GLY A 54 4.95 -8.35 -0.76
N ARG A 55 6.04 -8.12 -1.50
CA ARG A 55 6.79 -6.87 -1.41
C ARG A 55 5.97 -5.68 -1.88
N ALA A 56 5.24 -5.80 -2.99
CA ALA A 56 4.42 -4.71 -3.52
C ALA A 56 3.36 -4.27 -2.50
N LEU A 57 2.73 -5.22 -1.79
CA LEU A 57 1.80 -4.95 -0.70
C LEU A 57 2.50 -4.31 0.51
N PHE A 58 3.68 -4.81 0.89
CA PHE A 58 4.45 -4.30 2.02
C PHE A 58 4.93 -2.86 1.81
N GLU A 59 5.44 -2.56 0.63
CA GLU A 59 5.99 -1.25 0.22
C GLU A 59 4.91 -0.24 -0.18
N GLY A 60 3.64 -0.64 -0.23
CA GLY A 60 2.53 0.25 -0.62
C GLY A 60 2.45 0.52 -2.11
N MET A 61 3.07 -0.31 -2.95
CA MET A 61 2.88 -0.28 -4.40
C MET A 61 1.47 -0.77 -4.77
N ASP A 62 1.00 -1.80 -4.05
CA ASP A 62 -0.38 -2.29 -4.10
C ASP A 62 -1.08 -1.92 -2.79
N VAL A 63 -2.21 -1.21 -2.90
CA VAL A 63 -2.86 -0.56 -1.75
C VAL A 63 -3.77 -1.54 -1.00
N LEU A 64 -3.45 -1.82 0.26
CA LEU A 64 -4.21 -2.71 1.15
C LEU A 64 -5.43 -2.04 1.82
N GLY A 65 -5.52 -0.71 1.85
CA GLY A 65 -6.56 -0.01 2.59
C GLY A 65 -6.70 1.47 2.23
N ARG A 66 -7.59 2.18 2.91
CA ARG A 66 -8.01 3.53 2.49
C ARG A 66 -7.16 4.67 3.08
N SER A 67 -6.30 4.40 4.05
CA SER A 67 -5.51 5.45 4.70
C SER A 67 -4.34 5.96 3.86
N GLY A 68 -3.97 5.23 2.80
CA GLY A 68 -2.76 5.49 2.02
C GLY A 68 -1.46 5.06 2.71
N LYS A 69 -1.51 4.44 3.89
CA LYS A 69 -0.34 3.87 4.58
C LYS A 69 -0.10 2.42 4.17
N SER A 70 1.16 2.02 4.23
CA SER A 70 1.69 0.68 3.96
C SER A 70 2.36 0.09 5.21
N CYS A 71 2.78 -1.18 5.12
CA CYS A 71 3.58 -1.79 6.18
C CYS A 71 4.94 -1.09 6.33
N ALA A 72 5.56 -0.69 5.21
CA ALA A 72 6.85 -0.02 5.18
C ALA A 72 6.82 1.36 5.87
N ASP A 73 5.69 2.07 5.87
CA ASP A 73 5.58 3.37 6.55
C ASP A 73 5.78 3.28 8.08
N CYS A 74 5.44 2.13 8.67
CA CYS A 74 5.60 1.88 10.11
C CYS A 74 6.81 1.02 10.45
N HIS A 75 7.23 0.15 9.53
CA HIS A 75 8.26 -0.88 9.77
C HIS A 75 9.53 -0.68 8.93
N GLY A 76 9.61 0.39 8.15
CA GLY A 76 10.67 0.64 7.18
C GLY A 76 10.64 -0.30 5.98
N SER A 77 11.18 0.16 4.85
CA SER A 77 11.50 -0.68 3.69
C SER A 77 12.73 -1.57 3.92
N ASP A 78 13.57 -1.17 4.87
CA ASP A 78 14.87 -1.75 5.15
C ASP A 78 14.75 -2.55 6.44
N ALA A 79 15.35 -3.75 6.50
CA ALA A 79 15.34 -4.62 7.67
C ALA A 79 15.91 -4.00 8.98
N SER A 80 16.33 -2.73 8.95
CA SER A 80 16.96 -1.99 10.05
C SER A 80 16.04 -1.05 10.82
N ALA A 81 14.81 -0.76 10.37
CA ALA A 81 13.96 0.23 11.05
C ALA A 81 12.82 -0.43 11.84
N ALA A 82 12.86 -0.34 13.17
CA ALA A 82 11.81 -0.70 14.13
C ALA A 82 11.33 -2.18 14.21
N PHE A 83 11.47 -2.98 13.15
CA PHE A 83 11.04 -4.37 13.09
C PHE A 83 12.22 -5.32 13.30
N SER A 84 12.47 -5.69 14.56
CA SER A 84 13.51 -6.67 14.90
C SER A 84 13.14 -8.03 14.31
N ARG A 85 14.03 -8.61 13.48
CA ARG A 85 13.94 -10.02 13.02
C ARG A 85 13.61 -10.98 14.15
N ASP A 86 14.20 -10.76 15.33
CA ASP A 86 14.00 -11.61 16.48
C ASP A 86 12.60 -11.48 17.09
N ALA A 87 12.02 -10.28 17.07
CA ALA A 87 10.63 -10.07 17.48
C ALA A 87 9.68 -10.84 16.55
N LEU A 88 9.88 -10.72 15.23
CA LEU A 88 9.06 -11.41 14.24
C LEU A 88 9.19 -12.94 14.33
N LYS A 89 10.39 -13.43 14.63
CA LYS A 89 10.64 -14.87 14.82
C LYS A 89 9.91 -15.42 16.04
N ARG A 90 9.95 -14.72 17.18
CA ARG A 90 9.21 -15.12 18.41
C ARG A 90 7.71 -15.10 18.22
N GLU A 91 7.21 -14.22 17.36
CA GLU A 91 5.79 -14.01 17.14
C GLU A 91 5.26 -14.71 15.89
N SER A 92 6.09 -15.52 15.24
CA SER A 92 5.77 -16.17 13.96
C SER A 92 4.51 -17.03 14.00
N GLU A 93 4.16 -17.61 15.16
CA GLU A 93 2.91 -18.35 15.38
C GLU A 93 1.65 -17.47 15.33
N ARG A 94 1.79 -16.17 15.64
CA ARG A 94 0.71 -15.17 15.61
C ARG A 94 0.85 -14.18 14.46
N LEU A 95 1.68 -14.50 13.47
CA LEU A 95 2.02 -13.57 12.39
C LEU A 95 0.77 -13.08 11.64
N VAL A 96 -0.15 -13.99 11.29
CA VAL A 96 -1.38 -13.64 10.57
C VAL A 96 -2.29 -12.73 11.38
N GLU A 97 -2.47 -13.04 12.67
CA GLU A 97 -3.26 -12.19 13.57
C GLU A 97 -2.68 -10.77 13.64
N LYS A 98 -1.35 -10.65 13.75
CA LYS A 98 -0.65 -9.37 13.79
C LYS A 98 -0.75 -8.59 12.49
N ILE A 99 -0.59 -9.26 11.34
CA ILE A 99 -0.78 -8.64 10.02
C ILE A 99 -2.19 -8.06 9.93
N ASN A 100 -3.21 -8.87 10.22
CA ASN A 100 -4.59 -8.45 10.11
C ASN A 100 -4.98 -7.38 11.15
N HIS A 101 -4.40 -7.41 12.35
CA HIS A 101 -4.53 -6.33 13.31
C HIS A 101 -3.96 -5.01 12.75
N CYS A 102 -2.76 -5.04 12.16
CA CYS A 102 -2.17 -3.85 11.54
C CYS A 102 -2.98 -3.33 10.34
N ILE A 103 -3.55 -4.23 9.54
CA ILE A 103 -4.37 -3.87 8.37
C ILE A 103 -5.68 -3.22 8.81
N GLY A 104 -6.39 -3.83 9.77
CA GLY A 104 -7.70 -3.38 10.23
C GLY A 104 -7.67 -2.21 11.22
N ASP A 105 -6.51 -1.85 11.77
CA ASP A 105 -6.38 -0.72 12.70
C ASP A 105 -6.67 0.61 12.00
N GLU A 106 -7.67 1.33 12.52
CA GLU A 106 -8.14 2.63 12.02
C GLU A 106 -7.06 3.72 12.06
N SER A 107 -6.02 3.58 12.87
CA SER A 107 -4.89 4.51 12.91
C SER A 107 -3.78 4.17 11.89
N ARG A 108 -3.88 3.00 11.23
CA ARG A 108 -2.85 2.45 10.34
C ARG A 108 -3.32 2.37 8.90
N ILE A 109 -3.65 1.18 8.39
CA ILE A 109 -3.90 0.91 6.96
C ILE A 109 -5.38 1.09 6.60
N GLN A 110 -6.31 0.84 7.55
CA GLN A 110 -7.75 0.89 7.30
C GLN A 110 -8.18 0.00 6.12
N GLY A 111 -7.68 -1.24 6.11
CA GLY A 111 -7.97 -2.25 5.10
C GLY A 111 -8.89 -3.36 5.60
N PRO A 112 -9.49 -4.16 4.69
CA PRO A 112 -10.18 -5.37 5.08
C PRO A 112 -9.18 -6.41 5.62
N VAL A 113 -9.59 -7.15 6.65
CA VAL A 113 -8.86 -8.32 7.14
C VAL A 113 -8.70 -9.33 5.99
N LEU A 114 -7.49 -9.85 5.83
CA LEU A 114 -7.17 -10.82 4.77
C LEU A 114 -7.48 -12.25 5.26
N GLU A 115 -8.13 -13.02 4.41
CA GLU A 115 -8.41 -14.43 4.69
C GLU A 115 -7.12 -15.25 4.76
N PRO A 116 -6.97 -16.23 5.68
CA PRO A 116 -5.77 -17.05 5.85
C PRO A 116 -5.22 -17.69 4.56
N ALA A 117 -6.10 -18.04 3.63
CA ALA A 117 -5.77 -18.68 2.35
C ALA A 117 -5.84 -17.73 1.14
N SER A 118 -6.03 -16.42 1.37
CA SER A 118 -6.03 -15.42 0.30
C SER A 118 -4.66 -15.31 -0.35
N GLU A 119 -4.64 -14.99 -1.66
CA GLU A 119 -3.41 -14.77 -2.40
C GLU A 119 -2.58 -13.64 -1.78
N ASP A 120 -3.22 -12.53 -1.41
CA ASP A 120 -2.56 -11.37 -0.81
C ASP A 120 -1.85 -11.70 0.50
N LEU A 121 -2.50 -12.43 1.41
CA LEU A 121 -1.89 -12.80 2.69
C LEU A 121 -0.75 -13.80 2.49
N LEU A 122 -0.93 -14.78 1.60
CA LEU A 122 0.11 -15.76 1.29
C LEU A 122 1.34 -15.08 0.67
N ALA A 123 1.13 -14.12 -0.23
CA ALA A 123 2.19 -13.33 -0.83
C ALA A 123 2.92 -12.48 0.22
N LEU A 124 2.18 -11.74 1.04
CA LEU A 124 2.75 -10.91 2.10
C LEU A 124 3.56 -11.75 3.10
N VAL A 125 3.04 -12.89 3.54
CA VAL A 125 3.78 -13.81 4.42
C VAL A 125 4.99 -14.41 3.71
N SER A 126 4.89 -14.73 2.42
CA SER A 126 6.04 -15.23 1.63
C SER A 126 7.18 -14.22 1.58
N TYR A 127 6.84 -12.94 1.39
CA TYR A 127 7.81 -11.85 1.47
C TYR A 127 8.45 -11.78 2.85
N LEU A 128 7.67 -11.75 3.93
CA LEU A 128 8.19 -11.64 5.29
C LEU A 128 9.06 -12.84 5.70
N VAL A 129 8.64 -14.05 5.37
CA VAL A 129 9.39 -15.28 5.66
C VAL A 129 10.75 -15.26 4.95
N THR A 130 10.76 -14.85 3.68
CA THR A 130 12.00 -14.79 2.90
C THR A 130 12.90 -13.64 3.35
N HIS A 131 12.35 -12.43 3.48
CA HIS A 131 13.10 -11.22 3.77
C HIS A 131 13.69 -11.22 5.18
N TYR A 132 12.95 -11.74 6.17
CA TYR A 132 13.38 -11.80 7.57
C TYR A 132 13.90 -13.19 7.99
N ALA A 133 13.97 -14.15 7.05
CA ALA A 133 14.37 -15.54 7.27
C ALA A 133 13.63 -16.19 8.46
N LEU A 134 12.29 -16.11 8.41
CA LEU A 134 11.42 -16.78 9.37
C LEU A 134 11.32 -18.28 9.05
N PRO A 135 10.83 -19.12 9.98
CA PRO A 135 10.60 -20.53 9.70
C PRO A 135 9.57 -20.75 8.57
N GLU A 136 9.89 -21.61 7.59
CA GLU A 136 8.98 -21.97 6.49
C GLU A 136 7.68 -22.65 6.97
N THR A 137 7.67 -23.18 8.19
CA THR A 137 6.49 -23.77 8.84
C THR A 137 5.32 -22.81 8.94
N VAL A 138 5.58 -21.49 8.96
CA VAL A 138 4.54 -20.45 8.93
C VAL A 138 3.75 -20.52 7.62
N LEU A 139 4.43 -20.55 6.47
CA LEU A 139 3.78 -20.67 5.16
C LEU A 139 3.07 -22.01 4.99
N GLN A 140 3.66 -23.10 5.47
CA GLN A 140 3.05 -24.43 5.38
C GLN A 140 1.73 -24.49 6.16
N THR A 141 1.65 -23.82 7.31
CA THR A 141 0.42 -23.78 8.12
C THR A 141 -0.71 -23.04 7.39
N LEU A 142 -0.40 -21.95 6.68
CA LEU A 142 -1.39 -21.18 5.93
C LEU A 142 -1.85 -21.86 4.63
N ARG A 143 -0.94 -22.58 3.97
CA ARG A 143 -1.25 -23.33 2.75
C ARG A 143 -2.02 -24.62 3.02
N ARG A 144 -2.02 -25.10 4.27
CA ARG A 144 -2.75 -26.32 4.62
C ARG A 144 -4.24 -26.01 4.51
N PRO A 145 -4.99 -26.68 3.62
CA PRO A 145 -6.43 -26.49 3.56
C PRO A 145 -6.99 -26.80 4.96
N ALA A 146 -7.85 -25.94 5.48
CA ALA A 146 -8.54 -26.16 6.75
C ALA A 146 -9.14 -27.57 6.70
N GLY A 147 -8.48 -28.52 7.37
CA GLY A 147 -8.84 -29.92 7.28
C GLY A 147 -10.29 -30.06 7.74
N LYS A 148 -11.10 -30.76 6.93
CA LYS A 148 -12.43 -31.20 7.37
C LYS A 148 -12.30 -31.76 8.80
N PRO A 149 -13.18 -31.37 9.74
CA PRO A 149 -13.11 -31.89 11.10
C PRO A 149 -13.09 -33.41 11.06
N ALA A 150 -12.19 -34.02 11.84
CA ALA A 150 -12.20 -35.45 12.06
C ALA A 150 -13.60 -35.85 12.53
N LYS A 151 -14.24 -36.77 11.79
CA LYS A 151 -15.53 -37.36 12.15
C LYS A 151 -15.40 -38.25 13.38
#